data_AF-A0A822FU31-F1
#
_entry.id   AF-A0A822FU31-F1
#
_cell.length_a   1.000
_cell.length_b   1.000
_cell.length_c   1.000
_cell.angle_alpha   90.00
_cell.angle_beta   90.00
_cell.angle_gamma   90.00
#
_symmetry.space_group_name_H-M   'P 1'
#
loop_
_entity.id
_entity.type
_entity.pdbx_description
1 polymer ?
#
loop_
_entity_poly.entity_id
_entity_poly.type
_entity_poly.pdbx_seq_one_letter_code
_entity_poly.pdbx_strand_id
1 'polypeptide(L)'
;LLFQTGILDFDPKRISIFRMSDFSDDINNELRNVEILSTIKLCMETGKTILMINTNRIHGSLYDIFNQNFSIMATGDMRKIFSKVAIGPKTIDVAIHEDFQCIVHVKRNEFKDIPAPFLSRFQKYLLSINDFYRIRLQKLSRHEQIILNNIEEKILSFIQHFGRQYFYGMNDNTLYSCLLSLIKINENEEYSLLNLNQYYTQLTIKLKSFIEQNPTDIQQSFEEKFQKCLCNLYFQQQEHFNLRNFIQQLISKSLLNVDNNDLLSLENTENQLSFNTIHRTTKVIIFTRTSSYVLDLSQQLKNELFTTNNDNDEISNYNKQIEIINLNTIENSIELKDKFDTYINNRTKNVLMIVIDGRYEQQRLHIPYVRQLIDTTDSCYNTNHCTEPKYFLMLVHSLAQDLYHQSCFSSIFLYDWEFYFFDTCMPSSAFHLQKMLQILSSSH
;
A
#
# COMPACT_ATOMS: atom_id res chain seq x y z
N LEU A 1 6.71 -6.86 0.63
CA LEU A 1 6.67 -8.29 0.99
C LEU A 1 8.03 -8.71 1.48
N LEU A 2 9.07 -8.72 0.64
CA LEU A 2 10.43 -9.16 1.01
C LEU A 2 10.97 -8.51 2.31
N PHE A 3 10.81 -7.19 2.47
CA PHE A 3 11.23 -6.53 3.71
C PHE A 3 10.31 -6.84 4.89
N GLN A 4 8.98 -6.79 4.70
CA GLN A 4 8.01 -7.12 5.76
C GLN A 4 8.11 -8.58 6.24
N THR A 5 8.63 -9.47 5.40
CA THR A 5 8.85 -10.88 5.75
C THR A 5 10.23 -11.17 6.31
N GLY A 6 11.10 -10.16 6.41
CA GLY A 6 12.47 -10.34 6.92
C GLY A 6 13.39 -11.14 6.01
N ILE A 7 13.01 -11.36 4.73
CA ILE A 7 13.92 -11.98 3.75
C ILE A 7 15.04 -11.00 3.40
N LEU A 8 14.66 -9.73 3.23
CA LEU A 8 15.58 -8.64 3.01
C LEU A 8 15.51 -7.71 4.21
N ASP A 9 16.69 -7.32 4.70
CA ASP A 9 16.80 -6.30 5.73
C ASP A 9 16.52 -4.91 5.12
N PHE A 10 15.88 -4.01 5.88
CA PHE A 10 15.62 -2.65 5.40
C PHE A 10 16.80 -1.70 5.68
N ASP A 11 17.90 -2.18 6.27
CA ASP A 11 19.06 -1.35 6.58
C ASP A 11 19.65 -0.70 5.30
N PRO A 12 19.60 0.65 5.16
CA PRO A 12 20.11 1.37 3.99
C PRO A 12 21.65 1.24 3.83
N LYS A 13 22.35 0.79 4.88
CA LYS A 13 23.77 0.46 4.81
C LYS A 13 24.02 -0.85 4.08
N ARG A 14 23.08 -1.80 4.13
CA ARG A 14 23.22 -3.14 3.54
C ARG A 14 22.52 -3.26 2.19
N ILE A 15 21.32 -2.71 2.06
CA ILE A 15 20.49 -2.85 0.85
C ILE A 15 20.16 -1.49 0.25
N SER A 16 20.15 -1.41 -1.08
CA SER A 16 19.72 -0.23 -1.84
C SER A 16 18.68 -0.60 -2.89
N ILE A 17 17.55 0.10 -2.89
CA ILE A 17 16.43 -0.18 -3.80
C ILE A 17 16.49 0.78 -4.97
N PHE A 18 16.58 0.23 -6.18
CA PHE A 18 16.54 0.97 -7.43
C PHE A 18 15.24 0.68 -8.15
N ARG A 19 14.33 1.65 -8.11
CA ARG A 19 13.10 1.63 -8.92
C ARG A 19 13.13 2.75 -9.93
N MET A 20 13.02 2.39 -11.22
CA MET A 20 12.84 3.39 -12.27
C MET A 20 11.36 3.75 -12.41
N SER A 21 11.10 5.03 -12.66
CA SER A 21 9.77 5.57 -12.88
C SER A 21 9.23 5.21 -14.26
N ASP A 22 7.90 5.17 -14.30
CA ASP A 22 7.13 4.95 -15.54
C ASP A 22 6.71 6.27 -16.20
N PHE A 23 7.07 7.42 -15.63
CA PHE A 23 6.81 8.76 -16.18
C PHE A 23 7.47 8.93 -17.55
N SER A 24 6.74 9.50 -18.51
CA SER A 24 7.16 9.63 -19.92
C SER A 24 8.53 10.31 -20.08
N ASP A 25 8.74 11.39 -19.33
CA ASP A 25 9.95 12.21 -19.45
C ASP A 25 11.17 11.49 -18.89
N ASP A 26 10.97 10.66 -17.88
CA ASP A 26 12.04 9.85 -17.28
C ASP A 26 12.43 8.66 -18.16
N ILE A 27 11.53 8.18 -19.04
CA ILE A 27 11.82 7.05 -19.94
C ILE A 27 12.96 7.38 -20.90
N ASN A 28 12.94 8.61 -21.43
CA ASN A 28 13.88 9.06 -22.45
C ASN A 28 15.08 9.82 -21.85
N ASN A 29 15.11 10.00 -20.54
CA ASN A 29 16.16 10.78 -19.88
C ASN A 29 17.40 9.92 -19.58
N GLU A 30 18.38 9.95 -20.47
CA GLU A 30 19.65 9.23 -20.30
C GLU A 30 20.44 9.69 -19.06
N LEU A 31 20.34 10.97 -18.66
CA LEU A 31 21.03 11.47 -17.47
C LEU A 31 20.56 10.73 -16.22
N ARG A 32 19.27 10.42 -16.13
CA ARG A 32 18.71 9.67 -15.01
C ARG A 32 19.25 8.25 -14.94
N ASN A 33 19.40 7.61 -16.10
CA ASN A 33 20.00 6.28 -16.19
C ASN A 33 21.46 6.32 -15.71
N VAL A 34 22.21 7.35 -16.10
CA VAL A 34 23.60 7.57 -15.67
C VAL A 34 23.71 7.78 -14.17
N GLU A 35 22.83 8.57 -13.55
CA GLU A 35 22.78 8.77 -12.09
C GLU A 35 22.54 7.46 -11.33
N ILE A 36 21.55 6.69 -11.78
CA ILE A 36 21.21 5.39 -11.18
C ILE A 36 22.39 4.42 -11.32
N LEU A 37 22.99 4.33 -12.50
CA LEU A 37 24.17 3.48 -12.74
C LEU A 37 25.37 3.91 -11.90
N SER A 38 25.59 5.21 -11.72
CA SER A 38 26.67 5.73 -10.87
C SER A 38 26.45 5.37 -9.40
N THR A 39 25.20 5.38 -8.94
CA THR A 39 24.85 4.94 -7.58
C THR A 39 25.01 3.43 -7.43
N ILE A 40 24.61 2.65 -8.43
CA ILE A 40 24.80 1.20 -8.48
C ILE A 40 26.30 0.84 -8.44
N LYS A 41 27.14 1.57 -9.18
CA LYS A 41 28.60 1.43 -9.12
C LYS A 41 29.12 1.58 -7.69
N LEU A 42 28.67 2.61 -6.97
CA LEU A 42 29.05 2.80 -5.56
C LEU A 42 28.59 1.62 -4.68
N CYS A 43 27.39 1.08 -4.90
CA CYS A 43 26.90 -0.11 -4.20
C CYS A 43 27.79 -1.34 -4.48
N MET A 44 28.27 -1.51 -5.72
CA MET A 44 29.19 -2.59 -6.10
C MET A 44 30.53 -2.48 -5.39
N GLU A 45 31.09 -1.28 -5.32
CA GLU A 45 32.37 -1.01 -4.66
C GLU A 45 32.28 -1.18 -3.14
N THR A 46 31.11 -0.91 -2.54
CA THR A 46 30.87 -0.97 -1.09
C THR A 46 30.26 -2.29 -0.61
N GLY A 47 29.95 -3.22 -1.51
CA GLY A 47 29.36 -4.52 -1.15
C GLY A 47 27.91 -4.47 -0.73
N LYS A 48 27.16 -3.43 -1.11
CA LYS A 48 25.73 -3.34 -0.81
C LYS A 48 24.91 -4.20 -1.76
N THR A 49 23.95 -4.93 -1.22
CA THR A 49 22.96 -5.66 -2.01
C THR A 49 22.02 -4.68 -2.73
N ILE A 50 21.82 -4.86 -4.03
CA ILE A 50 20.89 -4.02 -4.81
C ILE A 50 19.59 -4.77 -5.12
N LEU A 51 18.46 -4.10 -4.90
CA LEU A 51 17.15 -4.57 -5.33
C LEU A 51 16.67 -3.73 -6.51
N MET A 52 16.63 -4.33 -7.68
CA MET A 52 16.30 -3.69 -8.95
C MET A 52 14.84 -3.98 -9.33
N ILE A 53 14.03 -2.92 -9.46
CA ILE A 53 12.60 -2.99 -9.80
C ILE A 53 12.36 -2.12 -11.03
N ASN A 54 11.77 -2.69 -12.09
CA ASN A 54 11.47 -1.97 -13.33
C ASN A 54 12.73 -1.34 -13.99
N THR A 55 13.84 -2.07 -14.01
CA THR A 55 15.17 -1.55 -14.40
C THR A 55 15.63 -2.01 -15.79
N ASN A 56 14.72 -2.49 -16.63
CA ASN A 56 15.04 -3.11 -17.93
C ASN A 56 15.92 -2.20 -18.81
N ARG A 57 15.72 -0.87 -18.71
CA ARG A 57 16.45 0.16 -19.46
C ARG A 57 17.95 0.16 -19.20
N ILE A 58 18.39 -0.23 -18.01
CA ILE A 58 19.81 -0.22 -17.61
C ILE A 58 20.44 -1.62 -17.58
N HIS A 59 19.69 -2.67 -17.94
CA HIS A 59 20.23 -4.05 -17.93
C HIS A 59 21.38 -4.23 -18.93
N GLY A 60 21.32 -3.56 -20.08
CA GLY A 60 22.40 -3.58 -21.07
C GLY A 60 23.71 -3.01 -20.53
N SER A 61 23.62 -1.97 -19.69
CA SER A 61 24.80 -1.35 -19.05
C SER A 61 25.49 -2.24 -18.02
N LEU A 62 24.75 -3.18 -17.43
CA LEU A 62 25.21 -4.10 -16.39
C LEU A 62 25.48 -5.52 -16.91
N TYR A 63 25.55 -5.68 -18.24
CA TYR A 63 25.57 -6.98 -18.88
C TYR A 63 26.76 -7.85 -18.42
N ASP A 64 27.96 -7.30 -18.34
CA ASP A 64 29.14 -8.06 -17.90
C ASP A 64 29.04 -8.51 -16.44
N ILE A 65 28.42 -7.69 -15.59
CA ILE A 65 28.16 -8.04 -14.19
C ILE A 65 27.16 -9.19 -14.10
N PHE A 66 26.06 -9.14 -14.86
CA PHE A 66 25.08 -10.22 -14.86
C PHE A 66 25.64 -11.52 -15.43
N ASN A 67 26.62 -11.44 -16.33
CA ASN A 67 27.35 -12.61 -16.83
C ASN A 67 28.37 -13.18 -15.84
N GLN A 68 28.64 -12.49 -14.73
CA GLN A 68 29.78 -12.79 -13.85
C GLN A 68 31.11 -12.75 -14.62
N ASN A 69 31.21 -11.88 -15.63
CA ASN A 69 32.44 -11.62 -16.38
C ASN A 69 33.37 -10.78 -15.50
N PHE A 70 34.12 -11.47 -14.63
CA PHE A 70 35.01 -10.86 -13.68
C PHE A 70 36.49 -11.02 -14.07
N SER A 71 37.27 -9.95 -13.95
CA SER A 71 38.71 -9.98 -14.01
C SER A 71 39.29 -9.83 -12.61
N ILE A 72 40.28 -10.64 -12.26
CA ILE A 72 40.94 -10.58 -10.97
C ILE A 72 42.28 -9.90 -11.16
N MET A 73 42.49 -8.77 -10.49
CA MET A 73 43.79 -8.10 -10.44
C MET A 73 44.35 -8.26 -9.03
N ALA A 74 45.50 -8.94 -8.92
CA ALA A 74 46.25 -9.03 -7.68
C ALA A 74 47.14 -7.78 -7.56
N THR A 75 46.89 -6.96 -6.54
CA THR A 75 47.78 -5.83 -6.20
C THR A 75 48.43 -6.14 -4.86
N GLY A 76 49.60 -6.79 -4.88
CA GLY A 76 50.23 -7.33 -3.68
C GLY A 76 49.45 -8.52 -3.11
N ASP A 77 49.18 -8.53 -1.80
CA ASP A 77 48.44 -9.60 -1.10
C ASP A 77 46.91 -9.49 -1.25
N MET A 78 46.40 -8.39 -1.81
CA MET A 78 44.96 -8.16 -1.97
C MET A 78 44.52 -8.50 -3.40
N ARG A 79 43.53 -9.40 -3.51
CA ARG A 79 42.84 -9.70 -4.77
C ARG A 79 41.65 -8.76 -4.89
N LYS A 80 41.57 -8.03 -6.00
CA LYS A 80 40.41 -7.20 -6.35
C LYS A 80 39.73 -7.77 -7.57
N ILE A 81 38.41 -7.88 -7.49
CA ILE A 81 37.55 -8.35 -8.57
C ILE A 81 37.06 -7.11 -9.32
N PHE A 82 37.13 -7.13 -10.64
CA PHE A 82 36.66 -6.05 -11.50
C PHE A 82 35.67 -6.58 -12.54
N SER A 83 34.72 -5.75 -12.95
CA SER A 83 33.88 -5.99 -14.13
C SER A 83 33.62 -4.70 -14.88
N LYS A 84 33.22 -4.83 -16.13
CA LYS A 84 32.92 -3.69 -16.99
C LYS A 84 31.49 -3.23 -16.79
N VAL A 85 31.30 -1.91 -16.66
CA VAL A 85 29.99 -1.26 -16.61
C VAL A 85 29.94 -0.13 -17.62
N ALA A 86 28.91 -0.10 -18.44
CA ALA A 86 28.69 1.01 -19.37
C ALA A 86 27.87 2.12 -18.70
N ILE A 87 28.50 3.28 -18.48
CA ILE A 87 27.87 4.47 -17.90
C ILE A 87 27.88 5.57 -18.96
N GLY A 88 26.72 5.84 -19.55
CA GLY A 88 26.60 6.71 -20.72
C GLY A 88 27.43 6.17 -21.89
N PRO A 89 28.25 7.00 -22.56
CA PRO A 89 29.05 6.57 -23.69
C PRO A 89 30.35 5.83 -23.31
N LYS A 90 30.65 5.66 -22.02
CA LYS A 90 31.93 5.09 -21.54
C LYS A 90 31.71 3.75 -20.86
N THR A 91 32.57 2.79 -21.17
CA THR A 91 32.71 1.54 -20.40
C THR A 91 33.85 1.69 -19.41
N ILE A 92 33.57 1.42 -18.13
CA ILE A 92 34.49 1.62 -17.02
C ILE A 92 34.69 0.29 -16.29
N ASP A 93 35.92 0.00 -15.87
CA ASP A 93 36.19 -1.12 -14.97
C ASP A 93 35.82 -0.72 -13.54
N VAL A 94 34.86 -1.44 -12.95
CA VAL A 94 34.34 -1.22 -11.61
C VAL A 94 34.84 -2.32 -10.69
N ALA A 95 35.38 -1.93 -9.54
CA ALA A 95 35.74 -2.88 -8.50
C ALA A 95 34.48 -3.43 -7.83
N ILE A 96 34.41 -4.75 -7.70
CA ILE A 96 33.26 -5.45 -7.11
C ILE A 96 33.69 -6.06 -5.79
N HIS A 97 32.97 -5.71 -4.74
CA HIS A 97 33.13 -6.29 -3.42
C HIS A 97 32.55 -7.71 -3.39
N GLU A 98 33.17 -8.62 -2.64
CA GLU A 98 32.77 -10.04 -2.59
C GLU A 98 31.34 -10.24 -2.05
N ASP A 99 30.92 -9.42 -1.09
CA ASP A 99 29.57 -9.45 -0.51
C ASP A 99 28.48 -8.82 -1.40
N PHE A 100 28.83 -8.26 -2.56
CA PHE A 100 27.83 -7.63 -3.44
C PHE A 100 26.84 -8.65 -4.00
N GLN A 101 25.54 -8.38 -3.83
CA GLN A 101 24.47 -9.19 -4.40
C GLN A 101 23.51 -8.35 -5.23
N CYS A 102 22.98 -8.92 -6.31
CA CYS A 102 22.01 -8.29 -7.18
C CYS A 102 20.72 -9.10 -7.23
N ILE A 103 19.61 -8.46 -6.87
CA ILE A 103 18.27 -9.04 -6.90
C ILE A 103 17.43 -8.26 -7.90
N VAL A 104 16.91 -8.95 -8.92
CA VAL A 104 16.01 -8.35 -9.92
C VAL A 104 14.59 -8.83 -9.67
N HIS A 105 13.69 -7.89 -9.42
CA HIS A 105 12.26 -8.16 -9.28
C HIS A 105 11.55 -8.04 -10.63
N VAL A 106 10.84 -9.10 -11.01
CA VAL A 106 10.07 -9.19 -12.26
C VAL A 106 8.64 -9.57 -11.95
N LYS A 107 7.65 -8.92 -12.59
CA LYS A 107 6.25 -9.34 -12.48
C LYS A 107 6.02 -10.63 -13.27
N ARG A 108 5.16 -11.51 -12.75
CA ARG A 108 4.83 -12.79 -13.41
C ARG A 108 4.36 -12.63 -14.87
N ASN A 109 3.63 -11.56 -15.16
CA ASN A 109 3.11 -11.30 -16.51
C ASN A 109 4.22 -10.88 -17.48
N GLU A 110 5.22 -10.15 -17.00
CA GLU A 110 6.38 -9.66 -17.77
C GLU A 110 7.44 -10.76 -17.99
N PHE A 111 7.42 -11.81 -17.16
CA PHE A 111 8.42 -12.89 -17.20
C PHE A 111 8.51 -13.57 -18.57
N LYS A 112 7.41 -13.64 -19.32
CA LYS A 112 7.37 -14.25 -20.67
C LYS A 112 8.12 -13.43 -21.71
N ASP A 113 8.20 -12.12 -21.51
CA ASP A 113 8.80 -11.18 -22.46
C ASP A 113 10.30 -11.01 -22.23
N ILE A 114 10.83 -11.54 -21.12
CA ILE A 114 12.24 -11.43 -20.78
C ILE A 114 13.07 -12.39 -21.65
N PRO A 115 14.15 -11.90 -22.29
CA PRO A 115 15.02 -12.75 -23.08
C PRO A 115 15.58 -13.93 -22.29
N ALA A 116 15.51 -15.13 -22.87
CA ALA A 116 16.06 -16.35 -22.26
C ALA A 116 17.53 -16.22 -21.80
N PRO A 117 18.43 -15.54 -22.55
CA PRO A 117 19.80 -15.32 -22.08
C PRO A 117 19.87 -14.49 -20.79
N PHE A 118 18.99 -13.52 -20.60
CA PHE A 118 18.95 -12.76 -19.34
C PHE A 118 18.52 -13.69 -18.20
N LEU A 119 17.47 -14.48 -18.42
CA LEU A 119 16.97 -15.43 -17.43
C LEU A 119 18.02 -16.49 -17.05
N SER A 120 18.90 -16.92 -17.96
CA SER A 120 19.92 -17.94 -17.65
C SER A 120 21.03 -17.44 -16.72
N ARG A 121 21.11 -16.14 -16.45
CA ARG A 121 22.12 -15.50 -15.60
C ARG A 121 21.73 -15.37 -14.14
N PHE A 122 20.46 -15.60 -13.84
CA PHE A 122 19.91 -15.43 -12.50
C PHE A 122 19.34 -16.73 -11.97
N GLN A 123 19.49 -16.94 -10.67
CA GLN A 123 18.69 -17.92 -9.94
C GLN A 123 17.27 -17.38 -9.78
N LYS A 124 16.28 -18.20 -10.12
CA LYS A 124 14.88 -17.78 -10.20
C LYS A 124 14.11 -18.31 -9.01
N TYR A 125 13.44 -17.41 -8.31
CA TYR A 125 12.54 -17.75 -7.21
C TYR A 125 11.15 -17.22 -7.55
N LEU A 126 10.15 -18.10 -7.52
CA LEU A 126 8.76 -17.70 -7.61
C LEU A 126 8.25 -17.47 -6.19
N LEU A 127 7.76 -16.27 -5.94
CA LEU A 127 7.24 -15.87 -4.63
C LEU A 127 5.81 -15.35 -4.79
N SER A 128 4.87 -15.95 -4.07
CA SER A 128 3.50 -15.45 -3.96
C SER A 128 3.14 -15.12 -2.52
N ILE A 129 2.20 -14.20 -2.32
CA ILE A 129 1.71 -13.84 -0.97
C ILE A 129 1.10 -15.06 -0.27
N ASN A 130 0.45 -15.96 -1.04
CA ASN A 130 -0.08 -17.22 -0.52
C ASN A 130 1.03 -18.11 0.06
N ASP A 131 2.18 -18.22 -0.62
CA ASP A 131 3.31 -19.03 -0.12
C ASP A 131 3.78 -18.53 1.26
N PHE A 132 3.93 -17.21 1.40
CA PHE A 132 4.28 -16.61 2.69
C PHE A 132 3.22 -16.83 3.77
N TYR A 133 1.95 -16.71 3.41
CA TYR A 133 0.86 -17.00 4.33
C TYR A 133 0.91 -18.45 4.81
N ARG A 134 1.09 -19.42 3.92
CA ARG A 134 1.20 -20.84 4.31
C ARG A 134 2.42 -21.12 5.19
N ILE A 135 3.57 -20.53 4.87
CA ILE A 135 4.78 -20.66 5.70
C ILE A 135 4.54 -20.09 7.10
N ARG A 136 3.93 -18.91 7.22
CA ARG A 136 3.64 -18.31 8.53
C ARG A 136 2.57 -19.07 9.30
N LEU A 137 1.53 -19.55 8.61
CA LEU A 137 0.46 -20.36 9.20
C LEU A 137 1.02 -21.61 9.86
N GLN A 138 1.96 -22.30 9.23
CA GLN A 138 2.61 -23.49 9.80
C GLN A 138 3.41 -23.22 11.08
N LYS A 139 3.88 -21.98 11.28
CA LYS A 139 4.64 -21.58 12.48
C LYS A 139 3.75 -21.19 13.66
N LEU A 140 2.44 -21.01 13.46
CA LEU A 140 1.48 -20.69 14.52
C LEU A 140 1.12 -21.90 15.38
N SER A 141 0.52 -21.66 16.54
CA SER A 141 -0.02 -22.73 17.37
C SER A 141 -1.18 -23.46 16.68
N ARG A 142 -1.43 -24.73 17.06
CA ARG A 142 -2.52 -25.53 16.45
C ARG A 142 -3.89 -24.87 16.58
N HIS A 143 -4.16 -24.18 17.69
CA HIS A 143 -5.44 -23.49 17.91
C HIS A 143 -5.62 -22.31 16.93
N GLU A 144 -4.60 -21.47 16.75
CA GLU A 144 -4.64 -20.35 15.81
C GLU A 144 -4.73 -20.81 14.35
N GLN A 145 -4.06 -21.92 14.00
CA GLN A 145 -4.17 -22.53 12.68
C GLN A 145 -5.61 -22.94 12.36
N ILE A 146 -6.31 -23.58 13.31
CA ILE A 146 -7.71 -23.99 13.12
C ILE A 146 -8.59 -22.75 12.92
N ILE A 147 -8.39 -21.70 13.71
CA ILE A 147 -9.15 -20.44 13.58
C ILE A 147 -8.93 -19.83 12.19
N LEU A 148 -7.68 -19.69 11.75
CA LEU A 148 -7.37 -19.09 10.45
C LEU A 148 -7.86 -19.93 9.28
N ASN A 149 -7.76 -21.26 9.34
CA ASN A 149 -8.30 -22.15 8.31
C ASN A 149 -9.83 -22.03 8.22
N ASN A 150 -10.51 -22.02 9.37
CA ASN A 150 -11.97 -21.79 9.41
C ASN A 150 -12.33 -20.44 8.79
N ILE A 151 -11.62 -19.36 9.16
CA ILE A 151 -11.84 -18.02 8.61
C ILE A 151 -11.62 -18.03 7.09
N GLU A 152 -10.54 -18.65 6.62
CA GLU A 152 -10.22 -18.76 5.20
C GLU A 152 -11.33 -19.46 4.42
N GLU A 153 -11.79 -20.64 4.87
CA GLU A 153 -12.88 -21.39 4.22
C GLU A 153 -14.18 -20.57 4.19
N LYS A 154 -14.53 -19.93 5.32
CA LYS A 154 -15.74 -19.13 5.45
C LYS A 154 -15.70 -17.90 4.53
N ILE A 155 -14.56 -17.21 4.45
CA ILE A 155 -14.39 -16.07 3.55
C ILE A 155 -14.40 -16.52 2.09
N LEU A 156 -13.76 -17.64 1.74
CA LEU A 156 -13.79 -18.17 0.38
C LEU A 156 -15.20 -18.54 -0.08
N SER A 157 -15.96 -19.23 0.78
CA SER A 157 -17.39 -19.54 0.53
C SER A 157 -18.19 -18.26 0.33
N PHE A 158 -17.98 -17.26 1.19
CA PHE A 158 -18.64 -15.96 1.09
C PHE A 158 -18.30 -15.23 -0.22
N ILE A 159 -17.03 -15.18 -0.63
CA ILE A 159 -16.62 -14.56 -1.89
C ILE A 159 -17.24 -15.29 -3.10
N GLN A 160 -17.30 -16.63 -3.05
CA GLN A 160 -17.91 -17.43 -4.11
C GLN A 160 -19.42 -17.18 -4.20
N HIS A 161 -20.10 -17.05 -3.06
CA HIS A 161 -21.52 -16.78 -2.99
C HIS A 161 -21.88 -15.36 -3.49
N PHE A 162 -21.16 -14.33 -3.02
CA PHE A 162 -21.43 -12.94 -3.41
C PHE A 162 -20.92 -12.63 -4.83
N GLY A 163 -19.79 -13.22 -5.23
CA GLY A 163 -19.11 -12.93 -6.48
C GLY A 163 -17.98 -11.91 -6.30
N ARG A 164 -16.86 -12.15 -7.00
CA ARG A 164 -15.64 -11.32 -6.90
C ARG A 164 -15.85 -9.88 -7.39
N GLN A 165 -16.79 -9.65 -8.31
CA GLN A 165 -17.04 -8.32 -8.90
C GLN A 165 -17.54 -7.26 -7.89
N TYR A 166 -17.99 -7.66 -6.70
CA TYR A 166 -18.46 -6.72 -5.68
C TYR A 166 -17.36 -6.23 -4.74
N PHE A 167 -16.18 -6.86 -4.79
CA PHE A 167 -15.01 -6.48 -4.01
C PHE A 167 -14.04 -5.69 -4.88
N TYR A 168 -14.10 -4.37 -4.78
CA TYR A 168 -13.20 -3.54 -5.56
C TYR A 168 -11.74 -3.73 -5.10
N GLY A 169 -10.83 -3.86 -6.06
CA GLY A 169 -9.42 -4.15 -5.80
C GLY A 169 -9.11 -5.63 -5.55
N MET A 170 -10.11 -6.50 -5.55
CA MET A 170 -9.90 -7.91 -5.23
C MET A 170 -9.11 -8.64 -6.33
N ASN A 171 -8.04 -9.30 -5.91
CA ASN A 171 -7.25 -10.24 -6.70
C ASN A 171 -7.03 -11.53 -5.91
N ASP A 172 -6.40 -12.53 -6.54
CA ASP A 172 -6.13 -13.82 -5.91
C ASP A 172 -5.24 -13.71 -4.66
N ASN A 173 -4.45 -12.64 -4.54
CA ASN A 173 -3.57 -12.40 -3.40
C ASN A 173 -4.20 -11.54 -2.29
N THR A 174 -5.37 -10.93 -2.51
CA THR A 174 -5.97 -9.95 -1.59
C THR A 174 -6.32 -10.63 -0.28
N LEU A 175 -7.01 -11.77 -0.35
CA LEU A 175 -7.39 -12.57 0.80
C LEU A 175 -6.16 -12.96 1.62
N TYR A 176 -5.17 -13.57 0.98
CA TYR A 176 -3.95 -14.01 1.66
C TYR A 176 -3.15 -12.84 2.21
N SER A 177 -3.15 -11.67 1.56
CA SER A 177 -2.50 -10.48 2.09
C SER A 177 -3.17 -9.97 3.37
N CYS A 178 -4.50 -10.04 3.44
CA CYS A 178 -5.25 -9.69 4.63
C CYS A 178 -5.04 -10.71 5.75
N LEU A 179 -5.10 -12.02 5.45
CA LEU A 179 -4.83 -13.04 6.46
C LEU A 179 -3.38 -12.94 6.96
N LEU A 180 -2.44 -12.62 6.07
CA LEU A 180 -1.04 -12.40 6.41
C LEU A 180 -0.85 -11.16 7.30
N SER A 181 -1.67 -10.10 7.14
CA SER A 181 -1.60 -8.90 7.99
C SER A 181 -2.09 -9.16 9.42
N LEU A 182 -2.91 -10.19 9.63
CA LEU A 182 -3.35 -10.62 10.96
C LEU A 182 -2.26 -11.35 11.76
N ILE A 183 -1.22 -11.86 11.10
CA ILE A 183 -0.12 -12.58 11.74
C ILE A 183 1.00 -11.59 12.05
N LYS A 184 1.25 -11.34 13.34
CA LYS A 184 2.40 -10.54 13.79
C LYS A 184 3.59 -11.42 14.17
N ILE A 185 4.77 -10.87 13.92
CA ILE A 185 6.04 -11.40 14.38
C ILE A 185 6.44 -10.52 15.57
N ASN A 186 6.55 -11.11 16.75
CA ASN A 186 7.06 -10.40 17.92
C ASN A 186 8.58 -10.28 17.85
N GLU A 187 9.18 -9.42 18.67
CA GLU A 187 10.65 -9.22 18.70
C GLU A 187 11.43 -10.51 18.98
N ASN A 188 10.79 -11.51 19.61
CA ASN A 188 11.34 -12.84 19.87
C ASN A 188 11.19 -13.82 18.69
N GLU A 189 10.83 -13.36 17.48
CA GLU A 189 10.49 -14.18 16.30
C GLU A 189 9.30 -15.14 16.48
N GLU A 190 8.57 -15.03 17.59
CA GLU A 190 7.36 -15.80 17.84
C GLU A 190 6.19 -15.22 17.02
N TYR A 191 5.45 -16.12 16.38
CA TYR A 191 4.28 -15.77 15.58
C TYR A 191 3.06 -15.80 16.49
N SER A 192 2.31 -14.71 16.50
CA SER A 192 1.05 -14.64 17.24
C SER A 192 -0.05 -14.05 16.36
N LEU A 193 -1.27 -14.55 16.55
CA LEU A 193 -2.43 -13.92 15.98
C LEU A 193 -2.70 -12.60 16.70
N LEU A 194 -2.83 -11.52 15.93
CA LEU A 194 -3.30 -10.25 16.46
C LEU A 194 -4.62 -10.44 17.20
N ASN A 195 -4.75 -9.79 18.36
CA ASN A 195 -6.02 -9.74 19.06
C ASN A 195 -7.08 -9.18 18.11
N LEU A 196 -8.02 -10.04 17.68
CA LEU A 196 -8.98 -9.75 16.61
C LEU A 196 -9.84 -8.53 16.92
N ASN A 197 -9.92 -8.16 18.20
CA ASN A 197 -10.60 -7.01 18.77
C ASN A 197 -9.96 -5.66 18.46
N GLN A 198 -8.68 -5.65 18.06
CA GLN A 198 -8.01 -4.41 17.68
C GLN A 198 -8.18 -4.18 16.15
N TYR A 199 -7.83 -5.13 15.27
CA TYR A 199 -7.81 -4.90 13.81
C TYR A 199 -9.17 -5.05 13.10
N TYR A 200 -10.21 -4.34 13.55
CA TYR A 200 -11.55 -4.36 12.94
C TYR A 200 -11.64 -3.64 11.57
N THR A 201 -10.54 -3.12 11.04
CA THR A 201 -10.54 -2.11 9.98
C THR A 201 -10.24 -2.65 8.57
N GLN A 202 -9.61 -3.82 8.43
CA GLN A 202 -9.00 -4.25 7.14
C GLN A 202 -9.77 -5.27 6.31
N LEU A 203 -10.97 -5.65 6.73
CA LEU A 203 -11.93 -6.21 5.80
C LEU A 203 -13.14 -5.29 5.89
N THR A 204 -13.64 -4.83 4.75
CA THR A 204 -14.95 -4.19 4.60
C THR A 204 -16.12 -5.07 5.11
N ILE A 205 -15.80 -6.20 5.76
CA ILE A 205 -16.65 -7.29 6.22
C ILE A 205 -15.93 -7.95 7.42
N LYS A 206 -16.35 -7.69 8.66
CA LYS A 206 -15.84 -8.48 9.82
C LYS A 206 -16.95 -8.96 10.74
N LEU A 207 -17.48 -10.15 10.42
CA LEU A 207 -17.46 -11.40 11.20
C LEU A 207 -17.27 -11.35 12.75
N LYS A 208 -17.73 -10.33 13.49
CA LYS A 208 -17.69 -10.34 14.96
C LYS A 208 -18.67 -11.36 15.56
N SER A 209 -19.76 -11.66 14.86
CA SER A 209 -20.76 -12.66 15.27
C SER A 209 -20.41 -14.11 14.94
N PHE A 210 -19.28 -14.36 14.28
CA PHE A 210 -18.95 -15.67 13.69
C PHE A 210 -18.09 -16.56 14.57
N ILE A 211 -17.48 -16.00 15.62
CA ILE A 211 -16.50 -16.66 16.48
C ILE A 211 -17.15 -17.24 17.76
N GLU A 212 -18.37 -16.84 18.10
CA GLU A 212 -19.01 -17.23 19.37
C GLU A 212 -20.19 -18.20 19.24
N GLN A 213 -20.47 -18.81 18.08
CA GLN A 213 -21.64 -19.70 17.94
C GLN A 213 -21.28 -21.09 17.42
N ASN A 214 -21.69 -22.08 18.23
CA ASN A 214 -21.51 -23.51 18.06
C ASN A 214 -22.03 -24.02 16.70
N PRO A 215 -21.45 -25.09 16.14
CA PRO A 215 -21.65 -25.51 14.75
C PRO A 215 -22.95 -26.29 14.47
N THR A 216 -23.88 -26.42 15.40
CA THR A 216 -24.98 -27.42 15.27
C THR A 216 -26.35 -26.87 14.93
N ASP A 217 -26.57 -25.56 14.98
CA ASP A 217 -27.82 -24.98 14.51
C ASP A 217 -27.50 -23.81 13.60
N ILE A 218 -28.35 -23.59 12.60
CA ILE A 218 -28.48 -22.36 11.80
C ILE A 218 -27.79 -22.40 10.43
N GLN A 219 -28.53 -22.84 9.41
CA GLN A 219 -28.26 -22.47 8.01
C GLN A 219 -29.15 -21.30 7.51
N GLN A 220 -30.31 -21.04 8.12
CA GLN A 220 -31.20 -19.93 7.71
C GLN A 220 -31.08 -18.65 8.55
N SER A 221 -30.93 -18.71 9.89
CA SER A 221 -30.77 -17.49 10.72
C SER A 221 -29.36 -16.88 10.74
N PHE A 222 -28.40 -17.52 10.06
CA PHE A 222 -26.99 -17.17 10.07
C PHE A 222 -26.69 -16.11 9.02
N GLU A 223 -27.23 -16.29 7.81
CA GLU A 223 -27.14 -15.32 6.73
C GLU A 223 -27.80 -14.00 7.13
N GLU A 224 -28.99 -14.05 7.74
CA GLU A 224 -29.70 -12.84 8.18
C GLU A 224 -28.97 -12.09 9.31
N LYS A 225 -28.47 -12.79 10.33
CA LYS A 225 -27.71 -12.17 11.44
C LYS A 225 -26.37 -11.62 10.95
N PHE A 226 -25.71 -12.36 10.06
CA PHE A 226 -24.46 -11.94 9.46
C PHE A 226 -24.66 -10.71 8.57
N GLN A 227 -25.70 -10.71 7.73
CA GLN A 227 -26.07 -9.56 6.89
C GLN A 227 -26.38 -8.33 7.75
N LYS A 228 -27.16 -8.46 8.83
CA LYS A 228 -27.42 -7.36 9.77
C LYS A 228 -26.14 -6.83 10.42
N CYS A 229 -25.22 -7.72 10.82
CA CYS A 229 -23.92 -7.32 11.36
C CYS A 229 -23.10 -6.54 10.31
N LEU A 230 -23.05 -7.02 9.07
CA LEU A 230 -22.35 -6.33 7.98
C LEU A 230 -22.94 -4.97 7.67
N CYS A 231 -24.26 -4.86 7.62
CA CYS A 231 -24.92 -3.58 7.40
C CYS A 231 -24.62 -2.60 8.55
N ASN A 232 -24.67 -3.05 9.80
CA ASN A 232 -24.33 -2.18 10.93
C ASN A 232 -22.86 -1.72 10.87
N LEU A 233 -21.92 -2.61 10.53
CA LEU A 233 -20.52 -2.24 10.36
C LEU A 233 -20.33 -1.21 9.23
N TYR A 234 -20.92 -1.48 8.06
CA TYR A 234 -20.75 -0.66 6.87
C TYR A 234 -21.42 0.71 6.99
N PHE A 235 -22.61 0.80 7.59
CA PHE A 235 -23.38 2.05 7.66
C PHE A 235 -23.18 2.85 8.95
N GLN A 236 -22.89 2.19 10.08
CA GLN A 236 -22.83 2.87 11.39
C GLN A 236 -21.40 3.07 11.88
N GLN A 237 -20.46 2.17 11.55
CA GLN A 237 -19.09 2.22 12.07
C GLN A 237 -18.09 2.75 11.05
N GLN A 238 -18.31 2.50 9.76
CA GLN A 238 -17.40 2.92 8.69
C GLN A 238 -17.95 4.12 7.93
N GLU A 239 -17.07 5.07 7.57
CA GLU A 239 -17.41 6.19 6.70
C GLU A 239 -17.13 5.85 5.23
N HIS A 240 -18.17 5.56 4.45
CA HIS A 240 -18.06 5.29 3.00
C HIS A 240 -18.81 6.30 2.13
N PHE A 241 -19.52 7.25 2.74
CA PHE A 241 -20.45 8.15 2.05
C PHE A 241 -19.91 9.57 1.88
N ASN A 242 -18.94 9.97 2.69
CA ASN A 242 -18.42 11.33 2.66
C ASN A 242 -16.93 11.35 2.93
N LEU A 243 -16.16 11.71 1.90
CA LEU A 243 -14.71 11.82 1.98
C LEU A 243 -14.29 12.90 3.00
N ARG A 244 -15.09 13.96 3.17
CA ARG A 244 -14.83 15.02 4.15
C ARG A 244 -14.86 14.48 5.57
N ASN A 245 -15.91 13.75 5.92
CA ASN A 245 -16.08 13.17 7.25
C ASN A 245 -14.94 12.19 7.54
N PHE A 246 -14.58 11.37 6.54
CA PHE A 246 -13.45 10.46 6.63
C PHE A 246 -12.13 11.20 6.93
N ILE A 247 -11.81 12.27 6.20
CA ILE A 247 -10.60 13.07 6.43
C ILE A 247 -10.65 13.78 7.78
N GLN A 248 -11.80 14.32 8.18
CA GLN A 248 -11.98 14.95 9.49
C GLN A 248 -11.75 13.98 10.64
N GLN A 249 -12.23 12.74 10.53
CA GLN A 249 -11.97 11.67 11.51
C GLN A 249 -10.49 11.27 11.57
N LEU A 250 -9.77 11.30 10.44
CA LEU A 250 -8.33 11.06 10.41
C LEU A 250 -7.56 12.16 11.14
N ILE A 251 -7.91 13.41 10.88
CA ILE A 251 -7.24 14.58 11.47
C ILE A 251 -7.56 14.70 12.96
N SER A 252 -8.82 14.52 13.37
CA SER A 252 -9.21 14.64 14.78
C SER A 252 -8.50 13.62 15.68
N LYS A 253 -8.13 12.46 15.14
CA LYS A 253 -7.30 11.47 15.84
C LYS A 253 -5.89 11.99 16.17
N SER A 254 -5.30 12.82 15.31
CA SER A 254 -3.95 13.37 15.55
C SER A 254 -3.90 14.24 16.80
N LEU A 255 -4.98 14.96 17.12
CA LEU A 255 -5.08 15.85 18.28
C LEU A 255 -5.21 15.05 19.59
N LEU A 256 -5.97 13.94 19.59
CA LEU A 256 -6.18 13.12 20.80
C LEU A 256 -4.95 12.28 21.20
N ASN A 257 -4.02 12.04 20.28
CA ASN A 257 -2.81 11.26 20.58
C ASN A 257 -1.72 12.09 21.29
N VAL A 258 -1.84 13.42 21.34
CA VAL A 258 -0.83 14.29 21.99
C VAL A 258 -1.01 14.34 23.51
N ASP A 259 -2.24 14.14 24.02
CA ASP A 259 -2.56 14.27 25.45
C ASP A 259 -2.45 12.94 26.24
N ASN A 260 -2.27 11.80 25.57
CA ASN A 260 -2.36 10.47 26.18
C ASN A 260 -1.03 9.91 26.71
N ASN A 261 -0.15 10.76 27.24
CA ASN A 261 0.93 10.29 28.13
C ASN A 261 0.44 10.08 29.58
N ASP A 262 -0.79 10.47 29.91
CA ASP A 262 -1.44 10.17 31.19
C ASP A 262 -2.72 9.34 30.98
N LEU A 263 -2.58 8.01 30.82
CA LEU A 263 -3.73 7.10 30.72
C LEU A 263 -3.62 5.96 31.73
N LEU A 264 -3.91 6.30 32.99
CA LEU A 264 -4.13 5.32 34.07
C LEU A 264 -5.50 5.45 34.77
N SER A 265 -6.45 6.22 34.25
CA SER A 265 -7.78 6.25 34.86
C SER A 265 -8.85 6.75 33.92
N LEU A 266 -9.62 5.84 33.31
CA LEU A 266 -11.01 6.07 32.88
C LEU A 266 -11.62 4.74 32.37
N GLU A 267 -11.71 3.74 33.27
CA GLU A 267 -12.49 2.52 33.03
C GLU A 267 -14.00 2.69 33.33
N ASN A 268 -14.48 3.87 33.75
CA ASN A 268 -15.84 4.01 34.25
C ASN A 268 -16.66 5.10 33.54
N THR A 269 -16.94 4.95 32.24
CA THR A 269 -18.10 5.58 31.58
C THR A 269 -18.49 4.80 30.31
N GLU A 270 -19.16 3.67 30.48
CA GLU A 270 -19.55 2.74 29.41
C GLU A 270 -20.69 3.21 28.47
N ASN A 271 -21.23 4.44 28.56
CA ASN A 271 -22.51 4.71 27.88
C ASN A 271 -22.66 5.99 27.04
N GLN A 272 -21.62 6.80 26.74
CA GLN A 272 -21.81 8.01 25.90
C GLN A 272 -20.74 8.37 24.85
N LEU A 273 -19.76 7.51 24.53
CA LEU A 273 -18.77 7.80 23.48
C LEU A 273 -18.46 6.57 22.60
N SER A 274 -19.49 5.94 22.03
CA SER A 274 -19.32 4.90 21.02
C SER A 274 -19.10 5.47 19.61
N PHE A 275 -18.17 6.42 19.44
CA PHE A 275 -17.55 6.61 18.13
C PHE A 275 -16.50 5.51 18.02
N ASN A 276 -16.85 4.38 17.40
CA ASN A 276 -15.91 3.31 17.09
C ASN A 276 -14.89 3.86 16.06
N THR A 277 -13.82 4.46 16.56
CA THR A 277 -12.72 5.10 15.82
C THR A 277 -11.86 4.05 15.11
N ILE A 278 -12.05 3.91 13.79
CA ILE A 278 -11.57 2.78 12.95
C ILE A 278 -10.36 3.14 12.07
N HIS A 279 -9.62 4.22 12.33
CA HIS A 279 -8.47 4.58 11.48
C HIS A 279 -7.15 4.27 12.18
N ARG A 280 -6.33 3.35 11.65
CA ARG A 280 -5.10 2.89 12.33
C ARG A 280 -3.82 3.31 11.66
N THR A 281 -3.85 3.52 10.35
CA THR A 281 -2.65 3.71 9.55
C THR A 281 -2.55 5.11 8.97
N THR A 282 -1.33 5.52 8.61
CA THR A 282 -1.08 6.80 7.93
C THR A 282 -1.26 6.70 6.42
N LYS A 283 -1.36 5.49 5.85
CA LYS A 283 -1.30 5.22 4.41
C LYS A 283 -2.59 4.58 3.91
N VAL A 284 -3.32 5.30 3.08
CA VAL A 284 -4.65 4.88 2.62
C VAL A 284 -4.78 5.01 1.10
N ILE A 285 -5.35 3.99 0.46
CA ILE A 285 -5.81 4.06 -0.93
C ILE A 285 -7.33 4.08 -0.94
N ILE A 286 -7.89 5.08 -1.60
CA ILE A 286 -9.31 5.32 -1.72
C ILE A 286 -9.69 5.13 -3.19
N PHE A 287 -10.56 4.15 -3.45
CA PHE A 287 -11.07 3.86 -4.76
C PHE A 287 -12.42 4.53 -4.98
N THR A 288 -12.60 5.19 -6.11
CA THR A 288 -13.84 5.90 -6.40
C THR A 288 -14.29 5.76 -7.86
N ARG A 289 -15.57 6.04 -8.11
CA ARG A 289 -16.07 6.16 -9.47
C ARG A 289 -15.60 7.48 -10.08
N THR A 290 -15.20 7.45 -11.35
CA THR A 290 -14.96 8.68 -12.13
C THR A 290 -16.21 9.55 -12.08
N SER A 291 -16.07 10.76 -11.57
CA SER A 291 -17.07 11.82 -11.67
C SER A 291 -16.40 13.10 -12.14
N SER A 292 -17.16 14.01 -12.76
CA SER A 292 -16.65 15.34 -13.17
C SER A 292 -15.99 16.07 -11.99
N TYR A 293 -16.60 15.95 -10.81
CA TYR A 293 -16.10 16.52 -9.56
C TYR A 293 -14.71 16.00 -9.18
N VAL A 294 -14.42 14.71 -9.38
CA VAL A 294 -13.11 14.13 -9.05
C VAL A 294 -11.98 14.71 -9.92
N LEU A 295 -12.29 15.11 -11.15
CA LEU A 295 -11.35 15.76 -12.06
C LEU A 295 -11.14 17.23 -11.69
N ASP A 296 -12.21 17.89 -11.25
CA ASP A 296 -12.21 19.27 -10.79
C ASP A 296 -11.79 19.42 -9.32
N LEU A 297 -11.51 18.32 -8.61
CA LEU A 297 -11.17 18.27 -7.18
C LEU A 297 -10.11 19.30 -6.82
N SER A 298 -9.04 19.47 -7.61
CA SER A 298 -8.02 20.49 -7.28
C SER A 298 -8.50 21.94 -7.27
N GLN A 299 -9.53 22.28 -8.06
CA GLN A 299 -10.10 23.63 -8.15
C GLN A 299 -11.31 23.79 -7.22
N GLN A 300 -12.11 22.73 -7.04
CA GLN A 300 -13.35 22.74 -6.25
C GLN A 300 -13.17 22.28 -4.80
N LEU A 301 -12.21 21.42 -4.42
CA LEU A 301 -11.95 21.06 -3.01
C LEU A 301 -11.65 22.28 -2.14
N LYS A 302 -10.82 23.19 -2.67
CA LYS A 302 -10.46 24.41 -1.96
C LYS A 302 -11.68 25.29 -1.68
N ASN A 303 -12.67 25.25 -2.58
CA ASN A 303 -13.80 26.16 -2.57
C ASN A 303 -15.13 25.56 -2.10
N GLU A 304 -15.35 24.24 -2.14
CA GLU A 304 -16.67 23.63 -1.85
C GLU A 304 -16.63 22.56 -0.75
N LEU A 305 -15.52 21.84 -0.55
CA LEU A 305 -15.48 20.79 0.47
C LEU A 305 -15.47 21.35 1.90
N PHE A 306 -15.18 22.64 2.08
CA PHE A 306 -15.12 23.28 3.41
C PHE A 306 -15.75 24.66 3.52
N THR A 307 -16.29 25.27 2.47
CA THR A 307 -17.15 26.45 2.64
C THR A 307 -18.59 26.01 2.87
N THR A 308 -18.94 25.81 4.13
CA THR A 308 -20.32 26.12 4.55
C THR A 308 -20.32 27.61 4.87
N ASN A 309 -21.32 28.36 4.39
CA ASN A 309 -21.52 29.81 4.58
C ASN A 309 -21.70 30.26 6.05
N ASN A 310 -21.09 29.57 7.01
CA ASN A 310 -21.06 29.95 8.42
C ASN A 310 -19.61 30.13 8.83
N ASP A 311 -19.26 31.36 9.19
CA ASP A 311 -17.99 31.78 9.78
C ASP A 311 -17.76 31.07 11.13
N ASN A 312 -17.38 29.80 11.09
CA ASN A 312 -16.85 29.07 12.23
C ASN A 312 -15.35 28.83 11.98
N ASP A 313 -14.50 29.52 12.76
CA ASP A 313 -13.03 29.57 12.62
C ASP A 313 -12.35 28.18 12.53
N GLU A 314 -12.95 27.13 13.10
CA GLU A 314 -12.39 25.77 13.13
C GLU A 314 -12.34 25.09 11.74
N ILE A 315 -13.30 25.36 10.85
CA ILE A 315 -13.39 24.69 9.54
C ILE A 315 -12.29 25.21 8.58
N SER A 316 -11.89 26.47 8.75
CA SER A 316 -10.83 27.12 7.97
C SER A 316 -9.44 26.50 8.21
N ASN A 317 -9.23 25.88 9.37
CA ASN A 317 -7.95 25.27 9.75
C ASN A 317 -7.68 23.94 9.02
N TYR A 318 -8.71 23.13 8.74
CA TYR A 318 -8.53 21.85 8.03
C TYR A 318 -8.03 22.04 6.59
N ASN A 319 -8.46 23.10 5.90
CA ASN A 319 -7.94 23.47 4.58
C ASN A 319 -6.44 23.78 4.59
N LYS A 320 -5.96 24.38 5.68
CA LYS A 320 -4.52 24.66 5.84
C LYS A 320 -3.72 23.38 6.05
N GLN A 321 -4.34 22.28 6.47
CA GLN A 321 -3.68 20.99 6.74
C GLN A 321 -3.61 20.03 5.55
N ILE A 322 -4.43 20.23 4.49
CA ILE A 322 -4.46 19.29 3.35
C ILE A 322 -3.64 19.85 2.17
N GLU A 323 -2.78 19.02 1.60
CA GLU A 323 -2.07 19.26 0.35
C GLU A 323 -2.59 18.29 -0.72
N ILE A 324 -2.81 18.78 -1.94
CA ILE A 324 -3.44 18.00 -3.01
C ILE A 324 -2.54 18.02 -4.23
N ILE A 325 -2.20 16.82 -4.71
CA ILE A 325 -1.38 16.60 -5.90
C ILE A 325 -2.22 15.87 -6.94
N ASN A 326 -2.43 16.50 -8.10
CA ASN A 326 -2.99 15.80 -9.25
C ASN A 326 -1.85 15.15 -10.04
N LEU A 327 -1.91 13.84 -10.21
CA LEU A 327 -0.86 13.12 -10.93
C LEU A 327 -0.81 13.50 -12.42
N ASN A 328 -1.93 13.93 -13.01
CA ASN A 328 -1.99 14.43 -14.39
C ASN A 328 -1.06 15.63 -14.65
N THR A 329 -0.74 16.40 -13.60
CA THR A 329 0.08 17.62 -13.73
C THR A 329 1.57 17.37 -13.60
N ILE A 330 1.97 16.14 -13.27
CA ILE A 330 3.35 15.79 -12.99
C ILE A 330 3.89 14.98 -14.14
N GLU A 331 4.97 15.47 -14.74
CA GLU A 331 5.56 14.87 -15.94
C GLU A 331 6.77 14.00 -15.60
N ASN A 332 7.43 14.23 -14.46
CA ASN A 332 8.65 13.52 -14.07
C ASN A 332 8.71 13.15 -12.56
N SER A 333 9.56 12.19 -12.23
CA SER A 333 9.70 11.70 -10.85
C SER A 333 10.39 12.67 -9.90
N ILE A 334 11.21 13.60 -10.41
CA ILE A 334 11.93 14.59 -9.59
C ILE A 334 10.94 15.60 -9.03
N GLU A 335 10.06 16.14 -9.86
CA GLU A 335 9.01 17.07 -9.47
C GLU A 335 8.07 16.42 -8.43
N LEU A 336 7.71 15.14 -8.62
CA LEU A 336 6.94 14.40 -7.62
C LEU A 336 7.69 14.33 -6.29
N LYS A 337 8.97 13.99 -6.32
CA LYS A 337 9.80 13.88 -5.12
C LYS A 337 9.95 15.23 -4.40
N ASP A 338 10.18 16.31 -5.15
CA ASP A 338 10.28 17.65 -4.61
C ASP A 338 8.98 18.05 -3.90
N LYS A 339 7.82 17.75 -4.49
CA LYS A 339 6.51 17.97 -3.83
C LYS A 339 6.37 17.19 -2.52
N PHE A 340 6.81 15.94 -2.49
CA PHE A 340 6.83 15.15 -1.25
C PHE A 340 7.76 15.76 -0.19
N ASP A 341 8.97 16.18 -0.59
CA ASP A 341 9.92 16.81 0.32
C ASP A 341 9.37 18.15 0.85
N THR A 342 8.67 18.94 0.02
CA THR A 342 7.99 20.17 0.47
C THR A 342 6.88 19.88 1.48
N TYR A 343 6.08 18.83 1.26
CA TYR A 343 5.01 18.41 2.16
C TYR A 343 5.55 17.95 3.53
N ILE A 344 6.62 17.15 3.52
CA ILE A 344 7.26 16.64 4.74
C ILE A 344 7.82 17.80 5.57
N ASN A 345 8.48 18.76 4.91
CA ASN A 345 9.06 19.92 5.57
C ASN A 345 8.02 20.93 6.09
N ASN A 346 6.80 20.92 5.54
CA ASN A 346 5.76 21.85 5.93
C ASN A 346 5.03 21.39 7.22
N ARG A 347 5.20 22.11 8.32
CA ARG A 347 4.57 21.76 9.61
C ARG A 347 3.06 21.98 9.67
N THR A 348 2.49 22.80 8.79
CA THR A 348 1.05 23.06 8.85
C THR A 348 0.23 22.02 8.10
N LYS A 349 0.85 21.21 7.24
CA LYS A 349 0.20 20.25 6.34
C LYS A 349 0.31 18.84 6.92
N ASN A 350 -0.81 18.24 7.32
CA ASN A 350 -0.83 16.93 7.96
C ASN A 350 -1.37 15.83 7.06
N VAL A 351 -2.02 16.18 5.94
CA VAL A 351 -2.58 15.22 4.98
C VAL A 351 -2.12 15.56 3.57
N LEU A 352 -1.50 14.59 2.89
CA LEU A 352 -1.20 14.64 1.47
C LEU A 352 -2.19 13.76 0.71
N MET A 353 -2.94 14.34 -0.22
CA MET A 353 -3.87 13.63 -1.07
C MET A 353 -3.42 13.64 -2.53
N ILE A 354 -3.23 12.46 -3.10
CA ILE A 354 -2.77 12.28 -4.47
C ILE A 354 -3.93 11.76 -5.31
N VAL A 355 -4.38 12.57 -6.26
CA VAL A 355 -5.49 12.22 -7.17
C VAL A 355 -4.92 11.57 -8.43
N ILE A 356 -5.42 10.38 -8.74
CA ILE A 356 -4.96 9.55 -9.85
C ILE A 356 -6.16 9.20 -10.74
N ASP A 357 -6.04 9.58 -12.02
CA ASP A 357 -7.01 9.25 -13.04
C ASP A 357 -6.75 7.88 -13.62
N GLY A 358 -7.43 6.90 -13.04
CA GLY A 358 -7.43 5.53 -13.52
C GLY A 358 -8.07 5.34 -14.89
N ARG A 359 -8.59 6.35 -15.60
CA ARG A 359 -8.98 6.19 -17.02
C ARG A 359 -7.76 6.08 -17.93
N TYR A 360 -6.67 6.75 -17.55
CA TYR A 360 -5.44 6.76 -18.31
C TYR A 360 -4.53 5.62 -17.85
N GLU A 361 -4.26 4.67 -18.74
CA GLU A 361 -3.40 3.51 -18.43
C GLU A 361 -2.03 3.92 -17.91
N GLN A 362 -1.45 4.99 -18.46
CA GLN A 362 -0.16 5.53 -18.04
C GLN A 362 -0.13 5.88 -16.55
N GLN A 363 -1.20 6.49 -16.03
CA GLN A 363 -1.27 6.84 -14.61
C GLN A 363 -1.44 5.63 -13.69
N ARG A 364 -2.10 4.57 -14.17
CA ARG A 364 -2.17 3.30 -13.44
C ARG A 364 -0.77 2.70 -13.21
N LEU A 365 0.14 2.88 -14.18
CA LEU A 365 1.53 2.40 -14.07
C LEU A 365 2.32 3.15 -12.99
N HIS A 366 1.99 4.42 -12.74
CA HIS A 366 2.66 5.23 -11.72
C HIS A 366 2.27 4.87 -10.27
N ILE A 367 1.09 4.28 -10.03
CA ILE A 367 0.59 3.92 -8.68
C ILE A 367 1.64 3.17 -7.85
N PRO A 368 2.26 2.08 -8.31
CA PRO A 368 3.26 1.38 -7.51
C PRO A 368 4.57 2.16 -7.31
N TYR A 369 4.90 3.13 -8.17
CA TYR A 369 6.02 4.06 -7.93
C TYR A 369 5.68 5.04 -6.81
N VAL A 370 4.50 5.67 -6.87
CA VAL A 370 3.99 6.58 -5.83
C VAL A 370 3.90 5.88 -4.48
N ARG A 371 3.39 4.64 -4.46
CA ARG A 371 3.29 3.82 -3.23
C ARG A 371 4.66 3.62 -2.58
N GLN A 372 5.68 3.28 -3.37
CA GLN A 372 7.03 3.12 -2.86
C GLN A 372 7.59 4.45 -2.34
N LEU A 373 7.35 5.56 -3.04
CA LEU A 373 7.77 6.88 -2.58
C LEU A 373 7.15 7.21 -1.22
N ILE A 374 5.85 6.95 -1.04
CA ILE A 374 5.15 7.08 0.25
C ILE A 374 5.80 6.20 1.32
N ASP A 375 6.05 4.92 1.04
CA ASP A 375 6.68 4.02 2.02
C ASP A 375 8.09 4.48 2.42
N THR A 376 8.89 4.98 1.46
CA THR A 376 10.23 5.51 1.76
C THR A 376 10.18 6.81 2.58
N THR A 377 9.25 7.71 2.24
CA THR A 377 9.12 9.01 2.91
C THR A 377 8.56 8.87 4.33
N ASP A 378 7.54 8.04 4.52
CA ASP A 378 6.98 7.67 5.82
C ASP A 378 8.05 7.02 6.72
N SER A 379 8.86 6.11 6.19
CA SER A 379 9.97 5.49 6.95
C SER A 379 11.05 6.50 7.35
N CYS A 380 11.44 7.40 6.43
CA CYS A 380 12.40 8.48 6.73
C CYS A 380 11.84 9.49 7.74
N TYR A 381 10.55 9.74 7.74
CA TYR A 381 9.91 10.65 8.69
C TYR A 381 9.85 10.06 10.10
N ASN A 382 9.42 8.79 10.21
CA ASN A 382 9.29 8.12 11.51
C ASN A 382 10.65 7.89 12.20
N THR A 383 11.73 7.68 11.44
CA THR A 383 13.09 7.55 11.98
C THR A 383 13.65 8.86 12.55
N ASN A 384 13.14 10.02 12.13
CA ASN A 384 13.57 11.33 12.62
C ASN A 384 12.79 11.82 13.86
N HIS A 385 11.95 10.97 14.48
CA HIS A 385 11.21 11.27 15.71
C HIS A 385 10.39 12.58 15.69
N CYS A 386 9.63 12.82 14.62
CA CYS A 386 8.70 13.95 14.55
C CYS A 386 7.42 13.68 15.37
N THR A 387 6.90 14.72 16.05
CA THR A 387 5.79 14.61 17.03
C THR A 387 4.40 14.49 16.41
N GLU A 388 4.21 14.90 15.15
CA GLU A 388 2.89 14.87 14.48
C GLU A 388 2.85 13.84 13.34
N PRO A 389 1.82 12.98 13.26
CA PRO A 389 1.68 12.02 12.18
C PRO A 389 1.33 12.70 10.86
N LYS A 390 2.04 12.32 9.79
CA LYS A 390 1.72 12.70 8.41
C LYS A 390 0.87 11.61 7.77
N TYR A 391 -0.23 12.00 7.13
CA TYR A 391 -1.12 11.07 6.42
C TYR A 391 -0.92 11.17 4.90
N PHE A 392 -1.01 10.02 4.23
CA PHE A 392 -0.87 9.87 2.80
C PHE A 392 -2.13 9.17 2.25
N LEU A 393 -2.90 9.89 1.44
CA LEU A 393 -4.13 9.42 0.82
C LEU A 393 -3.93 9.35 -0.69
N MET A 394 -4.17 8.20 -1.30
CA MET A 394 -4.20 8.07 -2.77
C MET A 394 -5.64 7.88 -3.22
N LEU A 395 -6.19 8.87 -3.91
CA LEU A 395 -7.52 8.81 -4.50
C LEU A 395 -7.41 8.29 -5.94
N VAL A 396 -7.73 7.02 -6.15
CA VAL A 396 -7.69 6.37 -7.45
C VAL A 396 -9.11 6.27 -7.99
N HIS A 397 -9.39 6.99 -9.07
CA HIS A 397 -10.72 6.97 -9.67
C HIS A 397 -10.76 6.12 -10.94
N SER A 398 -11.82 5.34 -11.09
CA SER A 398 -11.96 4.38 -12.20
C SER A 398 -13.31 4.51 -12.89
N LEU A 399 -13.37 4.13 -14.17
CA LEU A 399 -14.63 4.12 -14.92
C LEU A 399 -15.62 3.17 -14.27
N ALA A 400 -16.89 3.54 -14.28
CA ALA A 400 -17.96 2.71 -13.73
C ALA A 400 -17.98 1.29 -14.34
N GLN A 401 -17.56 1.14 -15.60
CA GLN A 401 -17.47 -0.15 -16.31
C GLN A 401 -16.33 -1.02 -15.79
N ASP A 402 -15.18 -0.42 -15.48
CA ASP A 402 -14.01 -1.14 -14.95
C ASP A 402 -14.29 -1.67 -13.53
N LEU A 403 -15.13 -0.99 -12.74
CA LEU A 403 -15.52 -1.41 -11.38
C LEU A 403 -16.09 -2.82 -11.31
N TYR A 404 -16.83 -3.25 -12.34
CA TYR A 404 -17.52 -4.54 -12.36
C TYR A 404 -16.67 -5.68 -12.93
N HIS A 405 -15.59 -5.37 -13.64
CA HIS A 405 -14.83 -6.36 -14.40
C HIS A 405 -13.38 -6.51 -13.94
N GLN A 406 -12.67 -5.41 -13.70
CA GLN A 406 -11.26 -5.43 -13.27
C GLN A 406 -10.92 -4.17 -12.48
N SER A 407 -10.39 -4.36 -11.27
CA SER A 407 -9.86 -3.24 -10.49
C SER A 407 -8.68 -2.57 -11.20
N CYS A 408 -8.61 -1.23 -11.14
CA CYS A 408 -7.47 -0.47 -11.68
C CYS A 408 -6.17 -0.75 -10.93
N PHE A 409 -6.29 -1.17 -9.66
CA PHE A 409 -5.18 -1.54 -8.81
C PHE A 409 -5.63 -2.55 -7.77
N SER A 410 -4.77 -3.50 -7.43
CA SER A 410 -5.10 -4.55 -6.47
C SER A 410 -4.94 -4.10 -5.01
N SER A 411 -5.90 -4.45 -4.18
CA SER A 411 -5.87 -4.28 -2.73
C SER A 411 -4.92 -5.30 -2.10
N ILE A 412 -3.77 -4.84 -1.62
CA ILE A 412 -2.76 -5.68 -0.97
C ILE A 412 -2.44 -5.08 0.39
N PHE A 413 -2.96 -5.72 1.45
CA PHE A 413 -2.93 -5.28 2.85
C PHE A 413 -1.57 -5.53 3.52
N LEU A 414 -0.50 -5.06 2.88
CA LEU A 414 0.90 -5.19 3.34
C LEU A 414 1.49 -3.80 3.59
N TYR A 415 2.45 -3.69 4.52
CA TYR A 415 3.05 -2.43 5.01
C TYR A 415 2.05 -1.39 5.50
N ASP A 416 1.06 -1.82 6.28
CA ASP A 416 0.10 -0.89 6.92
C ASP A 416 -0.65 -0.01 5.93
N TRP A 417 -0.93 -0.54 4.73
CA TRP A 417 -1.81 0.10 3.76
C TRP A 417 -3.27 -0.29 4.00
N GLU A 418 -4.14 0.71 4.16
CA GLU A 418 -5.59 0.53 4.23
C GLU A 418 -6.27 0.89 2.90
N PHE A 419 -7.38 0.21 2.59
CA PHE A 419 -8.10 0.35 1.32
C PHE A 419 -9.57 0.64 1.58
N TYR A 420 -10.09 1.68 0.95
CA TYR A 420 -11.50 2.07 1.04
C TYR A 420 -12.10 2.24 -0.34
N PHE A 421 -13.42 2.09 -0.44
CA PHE A 421 -14.17 2.35 -1.66
C PHE A 421 -15.29 3.33 -1.37
N PHE A 422 -15.31 4.46 -2.09
CA PHE A 422 -16.38 5.44 -2.02
C PHE A 422 -17.08 5.48 -3.37
N ASP A 423 -18.39 5.25 -3.37
CA ASP A 423 -19.21 5.34 -4.57
C ASP A 423 -19.24 6.79 -5.09
N THR A 424 -19.46 7.73 -4.18
CA THR A 424 -19.42 9.18 -4.41
C THR A 424 -18.54 9.84 -3.35
N CYS A 425 -17.74 10.84 -3.75
CA CYS A 425 -16.92 11.61 -2.82
C CYS A 425 -17.71 12.67 -2.03
N MET A 426 -18.96 12.95 -2.46
CA MET A 426 -19.83 14.00 -1.92
C MET A 426 -21.05 13.41 -1.21
N PRO A 427 -21.68 14.15 -0.28
CA PRO A 427 -22.87 13.75 0.49
C PRO A 427 -24.17 13.68 -0.34
N SER A 428 -24.11 13.22 -1.59
CA SER A 428 -25.26 13.04 -2.48
C SER A 428 -25.49 11.56 -2.78
N SER A 429 -26.64 11.06 -2.29
CA SER A 429 -27.34 9.79 -2.56
C SER A 429 -26.48 8.60 -3.04
N ALA A 430 -26.24 7.68 -2.10
CA ALA A 430 -25.67 6.37 -2.37
C ALA A 430 -26.58 5.51 -3.25
N PHE A 431 -26.19 5.36 -4.52
CA PHE A 431 -26.79 4.39 -5.45
C PHE A 431 -26.72 2.96 -4.88
N HIS A 432 -25.69 2.65 -4.08
CA HIS A 432 -25.58 1.39 -3.35
C HIS A 432 -26.53 1.25 -2.15
N LEU A 433 -26.97 2.33 -1.49
CA LEU A 433 -27.92 2.23 -0.37
C LEU A 433 -29.25 1.67 -0.86
N GLN A 434 -29.79 2.20 -1.95
CA GLN A 434 -31.09 1.77 -2.46
C GLN A 434 -31.10 0.33 -2.97
N LYS A 435 -29.97 -0.14 -3.55
CA LYS A 435 -29.84 -1.52 -4.07
C LYS A 435 -29.48 -2.54 -2.99
N MET A 436 -28.67 -2.17 -1.98
CA MET A 436 -28.48 -2.98 -0.76
C MET A 436 -29.78 -3.10 0.04
N LEU A 437 -30.54 -2.00 0.15
CA LEU A 437 -31.87 -2.00 0.77
C LEU A 437 -32.86 -2.89 -0.02
N GLN A 438 -32.78 -2.92 -1.36
CA GLN A 438 -33.56 -3.86 -2.17
C GLN A 438 -33.20 -5.33 -1.88
N ILE A 439 -31.91 -5.66 -1.76
CA ILE A 439 -31.43 -7.02 -1.43
C ILE A 439 -31.84 -7.42 0.01
N LEU A 440 -31.82 -6.47 0.95
CA LEU A 440 -32.32 -6.63 2.31
C LEU A 440 -33.86 -6.80 2.37
N SER A 441 -34.59 -6.20 1.41
CA SER A 441 -36.04 -6.28 1.34
C SER A 441 -36.56 -7.52 0.61
N SER A 442 -35.73 -8.17 -0.22
CA SER A 442 -36.10 -9.38 -0.96
C SER A 442 -35.99 -10.67 -0.15
N SER A 443 -35.58 -10.58 1.12
CA SER A 443 -35.61 -11.68 2.09
C SER A 443 -36.83 -11.58 3.02
N HIS A 444 -38.02 -11.40 2.43
CA HIS A 444 -39.31 -11.52 3.09
C HIS A 444 -40.19 -12.53 2.37
#